data_AF-A0A538Q520-F1
#
_entry.id   AF-A0A538Q520-F1
#
_cell.length_a   1.000
_cell.length_b   1.000
_cell.length_c   1.000
_cell.angle_alpha   90.00
_cell.angle_beta   90.00
_cell.angle_gamma   90.00
#
_symmetry.space_group_name_H-M   'P 1'
#
loop_
_entity.id
_entity.type
_entity.pdbx_description
1 polymer ?
#
loop_
_entity_poly.entity_id
_entity_poly.type
_entity_poly.pdbx_seq_one_letter_code
_entity_poly.pdbx_strand_id
1 'polypeptide(L)'
;MLAGAAEAHGERVAEHQEVLAHIANVIIDGYAIESAVARSEKLADARAGGAALAADMTAVFTADAADRIVAAAKQVGHALGDHGAATRERAAAVAHPGMDTVAARRRIAEAVLAAGEHPL
;
A
#
# COMPACT_ATOMS: atom_id res chain seq x y z
N MET A 1 -0.65 14.93 -4.17
CA MET A 1 -2.08 14.62 -4.33
C MET A 1 -2.95 15.65 -3.62
N LEU A 2 -2.90 15.75 -2.28
CA LEU A 2 -3.68 16.75 -1.53
C LEU A 2 -3.47 18.20 -2.00
N ALA A 3 -2.22 18.63 -2.16
CA ALA A 3 -1.92 19.97 -2.68
C ALA A 3 -2.55 20.21 -4.05
N GLY A 4 -2.42 19.28 -5.00
CA GLY A 4 -3.04 19.39 -6.32
C GLY A 4 -4.57 19.39 -6.27
N ALA A 5 -5.19 18.69 -5.32
CA ALA A 5 -6.64 18.74 -5.11
C ALA A 5 -7.10 20.08 -4.54
N ALA A 6 -6.34 20.65 -3.60
CA ALA A 6 -6.60 21.99 -3.06
C ALA A 6 -6.41 23.07 -4.13
N GLU A 7 -5.39 22.96 -4.99
CA GLU A 7 -5.17 23.88 -6.12
C GLU A 7 -6.30 23.81 -7.16
N ALA A 8 -6.79 22.61 -7.48
CA ALA A 8 -7.83 22.41 -8.48
C ALA A 8 -9.23 22.86 -8.02
N HIS A 9 -9.55 22.67 -6.73
CA HIS A 9 -10.91 22.82 -6.21
C HIS A 9 -11.08 23.92 -5.17
N GLY A 10 -9.97 24.49 -4.66
CA GLY A 10 -9.98 25.56 -3.67
C GLY A 10 -10.76 25.18 -2.40
N GLU A 11 -11.55 26.12 -1.90
CA GLU A 11 -12.35 25.93 -0.67
C GLU A 11 -13.39 24.80 -0.79
N ARG A 12 -13.80 24.43 -2.01
CA ARG A 12 -14.78 23.36 -2.26
C ARG A 12 -14.15 21.97 -2.31
N VAL A 13 -12.85 21.81 -2.04
CA VAL A 13 -12.18 20.50 -2.08
C VAL A 13 -12.89 19.44 -1.21
N ALA A 14 -13.50 19.84 -0.09
CA ALA A 14 -14.27 18.96 0.79
C ALA A 14 -15.51 18.32 0.12
N GLU A 15 -16.06 18.95 -0.91
CA GLU A 15 -17.20 18.44 -1.68
C GLU A 15 -16.78 17.35 -2.69
N HIS A 16 -15.49 17.27 -3.03
CA HIS A 16 -14.93 16.27 -3.94
C HIS A 16 -14.56 14.97 -3.21
N GLN A 17 -15.57 14.33 -2.62
CA GLN A 17 -15.40 13.20 -1.70
C GLN A 17 -14.73 11.98 -2.35
N GLU A 18 -14.99 11.69 -3.61
CA GLU A 18 -14.39 10.57 -4.33
C GLU A 18 -12.89 10.77 -4.54
N VAL A 19 -12.47 12.00 -4.85
CA VAL A 19 -11.04 12.35 -4.95
C VAL A 19 -10.39 12.21 -3.58
N LEU A 20 -11.02 12.74 -2.54
CA LEU A 20 -10.52 12.64 -1.17
C LEU A 20 -10.45 11.19 -0.67
N ALA A 21 -11.42 10.35 -1.04
CA ALA A 21 -11.44 8.92 -0.70
C ALA A 21 -10.27 8.18 -1.36
N HIS A 22 -9.97 8.45 -2.63
CA HIS A 22 -8.79 7.86 -3.28
C HIS A 22 -7.48 8.31 -2.63
N ILE A 23 -7.36 9.59 -2.25
CA ILE A 23 -6.20 10.09 -1.52
C ILE A 23 -6.09 9.41 -0.15
N ALA A 24 -7.20 9.28 0.58
CA ALA A 24 -7.23 8.61 1.87
C ALA A 24 -6.80 7.14 1.76
N ASN A 25 -7.24 6.42 0.73
CA ASN A 25 -6.81 5.05 0.48
C ASN A 25 -5.28 4.94 0.31
N VAL A 26 -4.67 5.87 -0.44
CA VAL A 26 -3.20 5.92 -0.59
C VAL A 26 -2.50 6.14 0.76
N ILE A 27 -3.04 7.04 1.60
CA ILE A 27 -2.49 7.33 2.93
C ILE A 27 -2.60 6.11 3.85
N ILE A 28 -3.76 5.44 3.84
CA ILE A 28 -4.02 4.24 4.66
C ILE A 28 -3.07 3.11 4.26
N ASP A 29 -2.96 2.81 2.96
CA ASP A 29 -2.05 1.77 2.49
C ASP A 29 -0.59 2.12 2.79
N GLY A 30 -0.19 3.39 2.63
CA GLY A 30 1.16 3.86 3.00
C GLY A 30 1.48 3.64 4.48
N TYR A 31 0.58 4.03 5.38
CA TYR A 31 0.74 3.82 6.83
C TYR A 31 0.80 2.34 7.20
N ALA A 32 -0.06 1.52 6.59
CA ALA A 32 -0.09 0.09 6.83
C ALA A 32 1.19 -0.61 6.36
N ILE A 33 1.73 -0.22 5.19
CA ILE A 33 3.02 -0.73 4.69
C ILE A 33 4.14 -0.39 5.68
N GLU A 34 4.26 0.88 6.07
CA GLU A 34 5.31 1.33 7.00
C GLU A 34 5.22 0.56 8.34
N SER A 35 4.01 0.40 8.87
CA SER A 35 3.77 -0.34 10.11
C SER A 35 4.17 -1.82 10.01
N ALA A 36 3.82 -2.47 8.90
CA ALA A 36 4.12 -3.88 8.66
C ALA A 36 5.63 -4.12 8.46
N VAL A 37 6.30 -3.23 7.72
CA VAL A 37 7.76 -3.25 7.52
C VAL A 37 8.48 -3.08 8.84
N ALA A 38 8.17 -2.03 9.60
CA ALA A 38 8.82 -1.75 10.88
C ALA A 38 8.64 -2.91 11.88
N ARG A 39 7.45 -3.53 11.93
CA ARG A 39 7.21 -4.71 12.78
C ARG A 39 8.01 -5.93 12.31
N SER A 40 8.07 -6.17 11.00
CA SER A 40 8.82 -7.28 10.42
C SER A 40 10.31 -7.16 10.69
N GLU A 41 10.89 -5.96 10.52
CA GLU A 41 12.29 -5.66 10.83
C GLU A 41 12.59 -5.91 12.31
N LYS A 42 11.72 -5.41 13.20
CA LYS A 42 11.86 -5.64 14.65
C LYS A 42 11.87 -7.14 15.02
N LEU A 43 11.02 -7.96 14.38
CA LEU A 43 10.99 -9.40 14.61
C LEU A 43 12.25 -10.09 14.09
N ALA A 44 12.78 -9.64 12.94
CA ALA A 44 14.02 -10.12 12.37
C ALA A 44 15.22 -9.79 13.27
N ASP A 45 15.32 -8.56 13.75
CA ASP A 45 16.37 -8.11 14.67
C ASP A 45 16.35 -8.88 16.00
N ALA A 46 15.17 -9.18 16.51
CA ALA A 46 14.97 -9.99 17.70
C ALA A 46 15.21 -11.50 17.48
N ARG A 47 15.43 -11.94 16.23
CA ARG A 47 15.53 -13.36 15.83
C ARG A 47 14.33 -14.20 16.33
N ALA A 48 13.14 -13.62 16.27
CA ALA A 48 11.91 -14.31 16.70
C ALA A 48 11.57 -15.49 15.78
N GLY A 49 10.97 -16.55 16.33
CA GLY A 49 10.64 -17.80 15.61
C GLY A 49 9.69 -17.65 14.40
N GLY A 50 9.03 -16.50 14.24
CA GLY A 50 8.14 -16.18 13.12
C GLY A 50 8.66 -15.09 12.17
N ALA A 51 9.91 -14.63 12.32
CA ALA A 51 10.42 -13.47 11.57
C ALA A 51 10.37 -13.66 10.04
N ALA A 52 10.71 -14.85 9.54
CA ALA A 52 10.66 -15.15 8.11
C ALA A 52 9.21 -15.15 7.57
N LEU A 53 8.27 -15.69 8.36
CA LEU A 53 6.86 -15.70 7.99
C LEU A 53 6.25 -14.29 8.02
N ALA A 54 6.62 -13.46 9.01
CA ALA A 54 6.24 -12.06 9.06
C ALA A 54 6.76 -11.29 7.83
N ALA A 55 8.00 -11.56 7.41
CA ALA A 55 8.56 -10.98 6.20
C ALA A 55 7.78 -11.39 4.94
N ASP A 56 7.42 -12.67 4.79
CA ASP A 56 6.56 -13.14 3.70
C ASP A 56 5.19 -12.44 3.70
N MET A 57 4.55 -12.32 4.86
CA MET A 57 3.25 -11.63 5.00
C MET A 57 3.35 -10.15 4.64
N THR A 58 4.37 -9.46 5.13
CA THR A 58 4.62 -8.05 4.83
C THR A 58 4.93 -7.84 3.35
N ALA A 59 5.72 -8.73 2.74
CA ALA A 59 6.05 -8.67 1.32
C ALA A 59 4.80 -8.80 0.43
N VAL A 60 3.95 -9.79 0.73
CA VAL A 60 2.68 -9.98 0.03
C VAL A 60 1.74 -8.79 0.21
N PHE A 61 1.57 -8.30 1.44
CA PHE A 61 0.73 -7.13 1.71
C PHE A 61 1.22 -5.90 0.95
N THR A 62 2.53 -5.65 0.97
CA THR A 62 3.16 -4.51 0.29
C THR A 62 2.96 -4.57 -1.21
N ALA A 63 3.10 -5.75 -1.82
CA ALA A 63 2.87 -5.94 -3.25
C ALA A 63 1.42 -5.57 -3.64
N ASP A 64 0.43 -6.11 -2.94
CA ASP A 64 -0.99 -5.81 -3.22
C ASP A 64 -1.33 -4.33 -2.95
N ALA A 65 -0.77 -3.77 -1.88
CA ALA A 65 -1.00 -2.38 -1.50
C ALA A 65 -0.39 -1.40 -2.52
N ALA A 66 0.78 -1.71 -3.08
CA ALA A 66 1.37 -0.92 -4.15
C ALA A 66 0.45 -0.83 -5.37
N ASP A 67 -0.17 -1.94 -5.79
CA ASP A 67 -1.12 -1.95 -6.90
C ASP A 67 -2.36 -1.07 -6.60
N ARG A 68 -2.91 -1.16 -5.38
CA ARG A 68 -4.02 -0.29 -4.93
C ARG A 68 -3.63 1.18 -4.92
N ILE A 69 -2.44 1.50 -4.40
CA ILE A 69 -1.90 2.87 -4.37
C ILE A 69 -1.79 3.41 -5.81
N VAL A 70 -1.21 2.65 -6.73
CA VAL A 70 -1.07 3.07 -8.14
C VAL A 70 -2.43 3.29 -8.78
N ALA A 71 -3.39 2.39 -8.55
CA ALA A 71 -4.74 2.53 -9.06
C ALA A 71 -5.44 3.79 -8.53
N ALA A 72 -5.41 4.03 -7.21
CA ALA A 72 -6.00 5.21 -6.59
C ALA A 72 -5.31 6.51 -7.04
N ALA A 73 -3.98 6.51 -7.11
CA ALA A 73 -3.18 7.64 -7.60
C ALA A 73 -3.53 8.02 -9.05
N LYS A 74 -3.75 7.02 -9.92
CA LYS A 74 -4.22 7.26 -11.30
C LYS A 74 -5.58 7.94 -11.32
N GLN A 75 -6.54 7.47 -10.51
CA GLN A 75 -7.87 8.10 -10.44
C GLN A 75 -7.79 9.56 -9.99
N VAL A 76 -7.03 9.84 -8.91
CA VAL A 76 -6.78 11.23 -8.46
C VAL A 76 -6.12 12.04 -9.57
N GLY A 77 -5.07 11.50 -10.19
CA GLY A 77 -4.38 12.16 -11.28
C GLY A 77 -5.31 12.55 -12.42
N HIS A 78 -6.21 11.66 -12.85
CA HIS A 78 -7.17 11.98 -13.92
C HIS A 78 -8.24 12.97 -13.49
N ALA A 79 -8.80 12.82 -12.29
CA ALA A 79 -9.83 13.73 -11.77
C ALA A 79 -9.33 15.18 -11.64
N LEU A 80 -8.04 15.38 -11.35
CA LEU A 80 -7.43 16.70 -11.20
C LEU A 80 -7.01 17.37 -12.51
N GLY A 81 -7.17 16.73 -13.67
CA GLY A 81 -6.82 17.33 -14.97
C GLY A 81 -5.36 17.81 -15.03
N ASP A 82 -5.15 19.08 -15.36
CA ASP A 82 -3.81 19.68 -15.45
C ASP A 82 -3.09 19.70 -14.10
N HIS A 83 -3.80 19.91 -12.99
CA HIS A 83 -3.26 19.85 -11.62
C HIS A 83 -2.86 18.41 -11.20
N GLY A 84 -3.24 17.41 -11.99
CA GLY A 84 -2.94 16.01 -11.74
C GLY A 84 -1.63 15.50 -12.35
N ALA A 85 -0.91 16.29 -13.16
CA ALA A 85 0.25 15.82 -13.93
C ALA A 85 1.33 15.17 -13.06
N ALA A 86 1.79 15.85 -12.01
CA ALA A 86 2.79 15.33 -11.07
C ALA A 86 2.28 14.12 -10.26
N THR A 87 0.96 13.95 -10.13
CA THR A 87 0.39 12.75 -9.48
C THR A 87 0.46 11.55 -10.41
N ARG A 88 0.14 11.73 -11.70
CA ARG A 88 0.25 10.66 -12.72
C ARG A 88 1.69 10.20 -12.92
N GLU A 89 2.63 11.14 -12.99
CA GLU A 89 4.06 10.83 -13.09
C GLU A 89 4.55 9.99 -11.89
N ARG A 90 4.23 10.43 -10.66
CA ARG A 90 4.60 9.70 -9.45
C ARG A 90 3.93 8.33 -9.36
N ALA A 91 2.67 8.21 -9.79
CA ALA A 91 1.99 6.92 -9.82
C ALA A 91 2.70 5.90 -10.73
N ALA A 92 3.31 6.36 -11.83
CA ALA A 92 4.10 5.49 -12.71
C ALA A 92 5.43 5.05 -12.05
N ALA A 93 6.01 5.88 -11.19
CA ALA A 93 7.27 5.60 -10.50
C ALA A 93 7.14 4.62 -9.32
N VAL A 94 5.93 4.38 -8.80
CA VAL A 94 5.65 3.39 -7.73
C VAL A 94 5.69 1.94 -8.24
N ALA A 95 6.00 1.73 -9.53
CA ALA A 95 6.14 0.40 -10.12
C ALA A 95 7.15 -0.46 -9.33
N HIS A 96 6.62 -1.40 -8.55
CA HIS A 96 7.40 -2.42 -7.86
C HIS A 96 7.87 -3.46 -8.91
N PRO A 97 9.13 -3.96 -8.85
CA PRO A 97 9.65 -4.96 -9.79
C PRO A 97 8.88 -6.30 -9.81
N GLY A 98 7.85 -6.44 -8.96
CA GLY A 98 7.06 -7.64 -8.81
C GLY A 98 7.77 -8.64 -7.89
N MET A 99 6.97 -9.48 -7.23
CA MET A 99 7.44 -10.65 -6.50
C MET A 99 6.49 -11.82 -6.77
N ASP A 100 6.98 -13.05 -6.58
CA ASP A 100 6.12 -14.23 -6.61
C ASP A 100 5.26 -14.32 -5.34
N THR A 101 4.16 -13.56 -5.33
CA THR A 101 3.19 -13.58 -4.23
C THR A 101 2.48 -14.92 -4.13
N VAL A 102 2.44 -15.74 -5.19
CA VAL A 102 1.81 -17.06 -5.17
C VAL A 102 2.62 -18.02 -4.29
N ALA A 103 3.94 -18.08 -4.49
CA ALA A 103 4.82 -18.90 -3.65
C ALA A 103 4.81 -18.42 -2.19
N ALA A 104 4.85 -17.11 -1.94
CA ALA A 104 4.78 -16.57 -0.58
C ALA A 104 3.45 -16.89 0.11
N ARG A 105 2.30 -16.72 -0.56
CA ARG A 105 0.99 -17.08 -0.02
C ARG A 105 0.87 -18.56 0.30
N ARG A 106 1.51 -19.45 -0.48
CA ARG A 106 1.54 -20.89 -0.16
C ARG A 106 2.27 -21.18 1.14
N ARG A 107 3.44 -20.56 1.37
CA ARG A 107 4.17 -20.69 2.65
C ARG A 107 3.35 -20.16 3.82
N ILE A 108 2.68 -19.02 3.64
CA ILE A 108 1.79 -18.44 4.66
C ILE A 108 0.63 -19.38 4.97
N ALA A 109 -0.03 -19.94 3.94
CA ALA A 109 -1.13 -20.87 4.12
C ALA A 109 -0.71 -22.15 4.85
N GLU A 110 0.45 -22.70 4.54
CA GLU A 110 1.00 -23.87 5.24
C GLU A 110 1.20 -23.58 6.73
N ALA A 111 1.74 -22.40 7.07
CA ALA A 111 1.90 -21.99 8.47
C ALA A 111 0.56 -21.80 9.19
N VAL A 112 -0.43 -21.17 8.56
CA VAL A 112 -1.80 -21.05 9.11
C VAL A 112 -2.41 -22.42 9.37
N LEU A 113 -2.30 -23.35 8.42
CA LEU A 113 -2.84 -24.71 8.55
C LEU A 113 -2.14 -25.50 9.66
N ALA A 114 -0.83 -25.36 9.81
CA ALA A 114 -0.06 -26.02 10.87
C ALA A 114 -0.41 -25.47 12.27
N ALA A 115 -0.65 -24.16 12.39
CA ALA A 115 -1.04 -23.53 13.64
C ALA A 115 -2.53 -23.75 14.00
N GLY A 116 -3.41 -23.84 13.01
CA GLY A 116 -4.86 -23.87 13.21
C GLY A 116 -5.49 -22.49 13.49
N GLU A 117 -4.68 -21.43 13.48
CA GLU A 117 -5.05 -20.05 13.78
C GLU A 117 -4.08 -19.06 13.09
N HIS A 118 -4.03 -17.79 13.52
CA HIS A 118 -3.05 -16.84 13.02
C HIS A 118 -1.62 -17.30 13.42
N PRO A 119 -0.69 -17.50 12.46
CA PRO A 119 0.59 -18.17 12.74
C PRO A 119 1.71 -17.30 13.33
N LEU A 120 1.40 -16.07 13.79
CA LEU A 120 2.38 -15.14 14.38
C LEU A 120 2.06 -14.81 15.83
#